data_AF-A0A0B4H837-F1
#
_entry.id   AF-A0A0B4H837-F1
#
_cell.length_a   1.000
_cell.length_b   1.000
_cell.length_c   1.000
_cell.angle_alpha   90.00
_cell.angle_beta   90.00
_cell.angle_gamma   90.00
#
_symmetry.space_group_name_H-M   'P 1'
#
loop_
_entity.id
_entity.type
_entity.pdbx_description
1 polymer ?
#
loop_
_entity_poly.entity_id
_entity_poly.type
_entity_poly.pdbx_seq_one_letter_code
_entity_poly.pdbx_strand_id
1 'polypeptide(L)'
;METVNRVEYRVRDLNTRSVILFPKQAQVVREMTAVNLKPGTNEVTVIGLSPTIEQDSIHVESNGSSAIITDIAVKSSPNPDIFEEIYPELGRNQSDCDGHNESESDSDSNSGQEQSPEVSGVQRRLREIRDELEMATEGVDSATSCIEILESYATAQRENGSTPYLGEEIEKYESLRGQLFVERVKREKVRSGLREQLDKLQRKEVKEKAKAQKAKEKARQEREQKKSLKRKRDQERHEEQDRVRRERENFWPRYCYSVCITVEYDSNTQPSSRSTSEADILQVSSSTSTEAATVDHCSRCDLVLSYVTSSAGWAPIYDLQLSTTNSTAILCFNAKLVNTTSETWSNCKVVLSAATQAVSGGLDNVTPTLKPWKIKFAPKGSSDKQNQLLMDLEQPRHYIDWMASKKSNVVNKPRGEIFMNTDLYNSALGEIEESLIAETSSAASYDLPD
;
A
#
# COMPACT_ATOMS: atom_id res chain seq x y z
N MET A 1 -11.03 44.53 -28.41
CA MET A 1 -10.18 43.37 -28.05
C MET A 1 -11.11 42.38 -27.40
N GLU A 2 -11.48 41.31 -28.08
CA GLU A 2 -12.31 40.25 -27.49
C GLU A 2 -11.48 39.57 -26.40
N THR A 3 -11.88 39.76 -25.14
CA THR A 3 -11.25 39.12 -23.99
C THR A 3 -11.76 37.68 -23.92
N VAL A 4 -11.04 36.74 -24.52
CA VAL A 4 -11.38 35.32 -24.43
C VAL A 4 -11.12 34.84 -22.99
N ASN A 5 -12.18 34.42 -22.31
CA ASN A 5 -12.08 33.89 -20.95
C ASN A 5 -11.69 32.41 -21.00
N ARG A 6 -10.63 32.02 -20.28
CA ARG A 6 -10.11 30.65 -20.28
C ARG A 6 -10.38 29.96 -18.95
N VAL A 7 -10.95 28.76 -19.02
CA VAL A 7 -11.24 27.94 -17.84
C VAL A 7 -10.69 26.54 -18.08
N GLU A 8 -9.91 26.02 -17.14
CA GLU A 8 -9.28 24.70 -17.23
C GLU A 8 -9.86 23.76 -16.19
N TYR A 9 -10.17 22.53 -16.61
CA TYR A 9 -10.64 21.45 -15.75
C TYR A 9 -9.76 20.22 -15.93
N ARG A 10 -9.40 19.58 -14.81
CA ARG A 10 -8.73 18.28 -14.84
C ARG A 10 -9.76 17.18 -14.80
N VAL A 11 -9.60 16.19 -15.66
CA VAL A 11 -10.45 14.99 -15.74
C VAL A 11 -10.65 14.29 -14.39
N ARG A 12 -9.62 14.28 -13.53
CA ARG A 12 -9.65 13.65 -12.21
C ARG A 12 -10.60 14.33 -11.23
N ASP A 13 -10.80 15.64 -11.40
CA ASP A 13 -11.65 16.46 -10.54
C ASP A 13 -13.09 16.50 -11.06
N LEU A 14 -13.34 15.98 -12.27
CA LEU A 14 -14.66 15.92 -12.87
C LEU A 14 -15.46 14.73 -12.35
N ASN A 15 -16.73 14.97 -12.03
CA ASN A 15 -17.63 13.91 -11.61
C ASN A 15 -18.03 13.04 -12.81
N THR A 16 -18.07 11.73 -12.60
CA THR A 16 -18.53 10.78 -13.62
C THR A 16 -20.01 10.49 -13.40
N ARG A 17 -20.87 10.90 -14.32
CA ARG A 17 -22.33 10.73 -14.23
C ARG A 17 -22.73 9.27 -14.47
N SER A 18 -22.24 8.69 -15.57
CA SER A 18 -22.53 7.29 -15.92
C SER A 18 -21.47 6.69 -16.82
N VAL A 19 -21.30 5.38 -16.71
CA VAL A 19 -20.46 4.57 -17.60
C VAL A 19 -21.28 3.42 -18.16
N ILE A 20 -21.35 3.32 -19.48
CA ILE A 20 -21.97 2.19 -20.16
C ILE A 20 -20.85 1.30 -20.68
N LEU A 21 -20.76 0.08 -20.14
CA LEU A 21 -19.79 -0.92 -20.58
C LEU A 21 -20.41 -1.78 -21.68
N PHE A 22 -19.69 -1.87 -22.78
CA PHE A 22 -19.92 -2.82 -23.87
C PHE A 22 -18.85 -3.91 -23.83
N PRO A 23 -18.95 -4.99 -24.62
CA PRO A 23 -17.97 -6.08 -24.54
C PRO A 23 -16.51 -5.66 -24.81
N LYS A 24 -16.29 -4.68 -25.70
CA LYS A 24 -14.95 -4.23 -26.12
C LYS A 24 -14.69 -2.73 -25.91
N GLN A 25 -15.69 -1.97 -25.48
CA GLN A 25 -15.62 -0.52 -25.38
C GLN A 25 -16.43 -0.03 -24.18
N ALA A 26 -16.19 1.20 -23.75
CA ALA A 26 -16.99 1.87 -22.74
C ALA A 26 -17.35 3.27 -23.18
N GLN A 27 -18.61 3.67 -23.00
CA GLN A 27 -19.04 5.06 -23.13
C GLN A 27 -19.03 5.69 -21.74
N VAL A 28 -18.31 6.79 -21.60
CA VAL A 28 -18.19 7.54 -20.35
C VAL A 28 -18.88 8.88 -20.52
N VAL A 29 -19.72 9.25 -19.55
CA VAL A 29 -20.40 10.54 -19.48
C VAL A 29 -19.96 11.25 -18.21
N ARG A 30 -19.31 12.41 -18.37
CA ARG A 30 -18.88 13.29 -17.30
C ARG A 30 -19.73 14.55 -17.26
N GLU A 31 -19.88 15.08 -16.07
CA GLU A 31 -20.67 16.28 -15.82
C GLU A 31 -19.81 17.34 -15.15
N MET A 32 -19.87 18.55 -15.70
CA MET A 32 -19.17 19.74 -15.24
C MET A 32 -20.23 20.72 -14.75
N THR A 33 -20.42 20.79 -13.44
CA THR A 33 -21.43 21.67 -12.84
C THR A 33 -20.85 23.06 -12.61
N ALA A 34 -21.67 24.09 -12.81
CA ALA A 34 -21.36 25.48 -12.48
C ALA A 34 -20.08 26.02 -13.15
N VAL A 35 -19.90 25.78 -14.45
CA VAL A 35 -18.80 26.38 -15.22
C VAL A 35 -18.96 27.89 -15.25
N ASN A 36 -17.95 28.60 -14.76
CA ASN A 36 -17.93 30.07 -14.69
C ASN A 36 -17.68 30.68 -16.07
N LEU A 37 -18.75 31.11 -16.75
CA LEU A 37 -18.66 31.79 -18.05
C LEU A 37 -18.74 33.30 -17.87
N LYS A 38 -17.97 34.04 -18.68
CA LYS A 38 -18.07 35.50 -18.84
C LYS A 38 -18.82 35.81 -20.14
N PRO A 39 -19.49 36.97 -20.26
CA PRO A 39 -20.08 37.40 -21.52
C PRO A 39 -19.04 37.43 -22.66
N GLY A 40 -19.40 36.87 -23.81
CA GLY A 40 -18.53 36.70 -24.98
C GLY A 40 -17.98 35.29 -25.14
N THR A 41 -16.83 35.17 -25.83
CA THR A 41 -16.19 33.90 -26.12
C THR A 41 -15.43 33.35 -24.90
N ASN A 42 -15.77 32.14 -24.50
CA ASN A 42 -15.10 31.39 -23.45
C ASN A 42 -14.45 30.15 -24.06
N GLU A 43 -13.26 29.80 -23.58
CA GLU A 43 -12.53 28.59 -23.95
C GLU A 43 -12.43 27.71 -22.70
N VAL A 44 -13.16 26.60 -22.70
CA VAL A 44 -13.17 25.61 -21.62
C VAL A 44 -12.31 24.44 -22.04
N THR A 45 -11.20 24.20 -21.33
CA THR A 45 -10.29 23.08 -21.64
C THR A 45 -10.40 21.99 -20.59
N VAL A 46 -10.73 20.77 -21.03
CA VAL A 46 -10.69 19.57 -20.19
C VAL A 46 -9.39 18.82 -20.46
N ILE A 47 -8.53 18.71 -19.46
CA ILE A 47 -7.18 18.18 -19.54
C ILE A 47 -7.10 16.81 -18.85
N GLY A 48 -6.35 15.88 -19.43
CA GLY A 48 -6.01 14.60 -18.79
C GLY A 48 -6.93 13.44 -19.18
N LEU A 49 -7.53 13.51 -20.38
CA LEU A 49 -8.32 12.41 -20.94
C LEU A 49 -7.40 11.25 -21.34
N SER A 50 -7.86 10.02 -21.08
CA SER A 50 -7.10 8.79 -21.36
C SER A 50 -6.66 8.74 -22.83
N PRO A 51 -5.43 8.31 -23.12
CA PRO A 51 -4.96 8.13 -24.50
C PRO A 51 -5.69 7.02 -25.27
N THR A 52 -6.53 6.23 -24.58
CA THR A 52 -7.35 5.14 -25.13
C THR A 52 -8.75 5.60 -25.60
N ILE A 53 -8.99 6.90 -25.66
CA ILE A 53 -10.25 7.50 -26.12
C ILE A 53 -10.25 7.59 -27.64
N GLU A 54 -11.42 7.33 -28.22
CA GLU A 54 -11.69 7.55 -29.65
C GLU A 54 -11.99 9.03 -29.88
N GLN A 55 -11.12 9.74 -30.60
CA GLN A 55 -11.19 11.21 -30.75
C GLN A 55 -12.50 11.66 -31.38
N ASP A 56 -13.00 10.92 -32.38
CA ASP A 56 -14.22 11.25 -33.12
C ASP A 56 -15.51 10.96 -32.31
N SER A 57 -15.39 10.31 -31.15
CA SER A 57 -16.52 9.97 -30.28
C SER A 57 -16.85 11.04 -29.24
N ILE A 58 -16.08 12.13 -29.19
CA ILE A 58 -16.21 13.18 -28.18
C ILE A 58 -17.39 14.10 -28.53
N HIS A 59 -18.37 14.16 -27.63
CA HIS A 59 -19.54 15.02 -27.76
C HIS A 59 -19.73 15.84 -26.48
N VAL A 60 -20.09 17.10 -26.63
CA VAL A 60 -20.37 18.02 -25.51
C VAL A 60 -21.78 18.57 -25.65
N GLU A 61 -22.55 18.49 -24.57
CA GLU A 61 -23.89 19.04 -24.47
C GLU A 61 -23.92 20.13 -23.41
N SER A 62 -24.59 21.25 -23.67
CA SER A 62 -24.86 22.28 -22.65
C SER A 62 -26.27 22.08 -22.08
N ASN A 63 -26.37 21.94 -20.76
CA ASN A 63 -27.64 21.77 -20.10
C ASN A 63 -28.13 23.13 -19.59
N GLY A 64 -29.21 23.65 -20.17
CA GLY A 64 -30.04 24.70 -19.55
C GLY A 64 -29.49 26.13 -19.49
N SER A 65 -28.45 26.50 -20.25
CA SER A 65 -27.95 27.88 -20.32
C SER A 65 -27.96 28.43 -21.75
N SER A 66 -28.06 29.75 -21.93
CA SER A 66 -27.97 30.46 -23.23
C SER A 66 -26.57 30.39 -23.89
N ALA A 67 -25.78 29.38 -23.51
CA ALA A 67 -24.42 29.13 -23.96
C ALA A 67 -24.44 28.21 -25.19
N ILE A 68 -23.89 28.70 -26.30
CA ILE A 68 -23.80 27.99 -27.57
C ILE A 68 -22.37 27.45 -27.69
N ILE A 69 -22.25 26.15 -28.00
CA ILE A 69 -20.96 25.52 -28.27
C ILE A 69 -20.63 25.77 -29.74
N THR A 70 -19.57 26.53 -30.02
CA THR A 70 -19.17 26.92 -31.38
C THR A 70 -18.21 25.91 -32.00
N ASP A 71 -17.24 25.42 -31.23
CA ASP A 71 -16.21 24.50 -31.71
C ASP A 71 -15.73 23.57 -30.59
N ILE A 72 -15.34 22.35 -30.96
CA ILE A 72 -14.76 21.32 -30.09
C ILE A 72 -13.49 20.81 -30.75
N ALA A 73 -12.34 21.15 -30.17
CA ALA A 73 -11.04 20.74 -30.67
C ALA A 73 -10.35 19.76 -29.70
N VAL A 74 -9.84 18.65 -30.23
CA VAL A 74 -9.10 17.64 -29.46
C VAL A 74 -7.61 17.78 -29.75
N LYS A 75 -6.80 17.91 -28.70
CA LYS A 75 -5.33 18.04 -28.80
C LYS A 75 -4.66 16.93 -28.00
N SER A 76 -3.63 16.30 -28.54
CA SER A 76 -2.75 15.41 -27.77
C SER A 76 -1.60 16.22 -27.18
N SER A 77 -1.32 16.01 -25.89
CA SER A 77 -0.20 16.64 -25.20
C SER A 77 0.54 15.60 -24.35
N PRO A 78 1.84 15.78 -24.06
CA PRO A 78 2.50 15.02 -23.01
C PRO A 78 1.69 15.08 -21.72
N ASN A 79 1.78 14.04 -20.90
CA ASN A 79 1.06 14.02 -19.64
C ASN A 79 1.50 15.22 -18.77
N PRO A 80 0.59 16.18 -18.48
CA PRO A 80 0.94 17.35 -17.67
C PRO A 80 1.06 17.00 -16.18
N ASP A 81 0.54 15.86 -15.78
CA ASP A 81 0.58 15.38 -14.40
C ASP A 81 1.94 14.73 -14.10
N ILE A 82 2.47 15.01 -12.89
CA ILE A 82 3.69 14.38 -12.36
C ILE A 82 3.28 13.26 -11.39
N PHE A 83 3.85 12.08 -11.56
CA PHE A 83 3.47 10.88 -10.77
C PHE A 83 3.69 11.11 -9.28
N GLU A 84 4.85 11.66 -8.91
CA GLU A 84 5.24 11.93 -7.53
C GLU A 84 4.37 13.00 -6.85
N GLU A 85 3.79 13.95 -7.59
CA GLU A 85 2.91 14.97 -7.00
C GLU A 85 1.52 14.42 -6.67
N ILE A 86 1.03 13.48 -7.46
CA ILE A 86 -0.28 12.86 -7.30
C ILE A 86 -0.25 11.73 -6.29
N TYR A 87 0.85 10.99 -6.24
CA TYR A 87 1.06 9.89 -5.31
C TYR A 87 2.31 10.13 -4.45
N PRO A 88 2.29 11.18 -3.60
CA PRO A 88 3.43 11.51 -2.75
C PRO A 88 3.79 10.37 -1.78
N GLU A 89 2.81 9.57 -1.36
CA GLU A 89 2.97 8.39 -0.52
C GLU A 89 3.72 7.22 -1.20
N LEU A 90 3.80 7.26 -2.53
CA LEU A 90 4.55 6.31 -3.36
C LEU A 90 5.81 6.96 -3.97
N GLY A 91 6.11 8.19 -3.54
CA GLY A 91 7.27 8.93 -3.97
C GLY A 91 8.54 8.14 -3.72
N ARG A 92 9.53 8.28 -4.61
CA ARG A 92 10.86 7.67 -4.49
C ARG A 92 11.70 8.36 -3.38
N ASN A 93 11.04 8.98 -2.41
CA ASN A 93 11.66 9.68 -1.31
C ASN A 93 12.36 8.65 -0.44
N GLN A 94 13.66 8.49 -0.72
CA GLN A 94 14.65 7.83 0.13
C GLN A 94 14.70 8.42 1.55
N SER A 95 13.94 9.46 1.88
CA SER A 95 13.86 10.01 3.22
C SER A 95 13.16 9.08 4.22
N ASP A 96 12.35 8.13 3.76
CA ASP A 96 11.66 7.20 4.67
C ASP A 96 12.52 5.96 4.99
N CYS A 97 13.59 5.70 4.20
CA CYS A 97 14.65 4.78 4.62
C CYS A 97 15.67 5.42 5.58
N ASP A 98 15.62 6.75 5.77
CA ASP A 98 16.45 7.50 6.73
C ASP A 98 15.65 8.09 7.91
N GLY A 99 14.34 7.81 7.99
CA GLY A 99 13.46 8.21 9.10
C GLY A 99 13.64 7.41 10.40
N HIS A 100 14.64 6.53 10.46
CA HIS A 100 15.30 6.12 11.69
C HIS A 100 16.80 6.01 11.43
N ASN A 101 17.40 7.07 10.91
CA ASN A 101 18.73 7.48 11.36
C ASN A 101 18.66 7.98 12.82
N GLU A 102 18.02 7.21 13.71
CA GLU A 102 18.75 6.85 14.91
C GLU A 102 19.81 5.86 14.38
N SER A 103 20.94 6.31 13.81
CA SER A 103 21.97 6.98 14.63
C SER A 103 21.65 7.02 16.12
N GLU A 104 21.23 5.87 16.68
CA GLU A 104 21.88 5.39 17.87
C GLU A 104 23.33 5.33 17.45
N SER A 105 23.98 6.48 17.63
CA SER A 105 25.39 6.54 17.88
C SER A 105 25.60 5.40 18.86
N ASP A 106 26.11 4.29 18.35
CA ASP A 106 26.85 3.28 19.08
C ASP A 106 28.14 3.96 19.58
N SER A 107 28.02 5.15 20.16
CA SER A 107 28.85 5.55 21.27
C SER A 107 28.48 4.60 22.39
N ASP A 108 29.09 3.42 22.32
CA ASP A 108 29.73 2.74 23.44
C ASP A 108 30.73 3.69 24.13
N SER A 109 30.33 4.93 24.40
CA SER A 109 30.85 5.71 25.50
C SER A 109 30.34 5.00 26.75
N ASN A 110 31.07 3.94 27.08
CA ASN A 110 31.06 3.19 28.31
C ASN A 110 31.38 4.16 29.46
N SER A 111 30.40 5.03 29.72
CA SER A 111 30.29 5.94 30.82
C SER A 111 30.02 5.08 32.03
N GLY A 112 31.08 4.77 32.76
CA GLY A 112 31.02 4.16 34.07
C GLY A 112 30.50 2.72 34.06
N GLN A 113 31.32 1.80 34.55
CA GLN A 113 30.81 0.57 35.12
C GLN A 113 29.93 0.91 36.35
N GLU A 114 28.71 1.39 36.13
CA GLU A 114 27.70 1.45 37.17
C GLU A 114 27.25 0.02 37.43
N GLN A 115 28.01 -0.63 38.31
CA GLN A 115 27.63 -1.90 38.88
C GLN A 115 26.27 -1.70 39.58
N SER A 116 25.36 -2.66 39.41
CA SER A 116 24.05 -2.64 40.10
C SER A 116 24.25 -2.24 41.58
N PRO A 117 23.38 -1.39 42.15
CA PRO A 117 23.46 -0.96 43.55
C PRO A 117 23.55 -2.15 44.52
N GLU A 118 22.99 -3.29 44.14
CA GLU A 118 23.05 -4.54 44.90
C GLU A 118 24.44 -5.21 44.84
N VAL A 119 25.10 -5.20 43.67
CA VAL A 119 26.46 -5.78 43.49
C VAL A 119 27.51 -4.90 44.19
N SER A 120 27.36 -3.57 44.08
CA SER A 120 28.26 -2.63 44.76
C SER A 120 28.10 -2.67 46.28
N GLY A 121 26.87 -2.87 46.79
CA GLY A 121 26.61 -3.09 48.21
C GLY A 121 27.26 -4.36 48.76
N VAL A 122 27.16 -5.49 48.03
CA VAL A 122 27.82 -6.75 48.40
C VAL A 122 29.34 -6.64 48.36
N GLN A 123 29.91 -5.94 47.36
CA GLN A 123 31.36 -5.70 47.29
C GLN A 123 31.89 -4.84 48.43
N ARG A 124 31.13 -3.81 48.86
CA ARG A 124 31.51 -2.98 50.01
C ARG A 124 31.60 -3.83 51.28
N ARG A 125 30.58 -4.65 51.52
CA ARG A 125 30.54 -5.58 52.66
C ARG A 125 31.65 -6.63 52.61
N LEU A 126 32.03 -7.09 51.42
CA LEU A 126 33.16 -8.01 51.22
C LEU A 126 34.50 -7.36 51.57
N ARG A 127 34.68 -6.07 51.26
CA ARG A 127 35.88 -5.32 51.67
C ARG A 127 35.94 -5.18 53.19
N GLU A 128 34.84 -4.74 53.82
CA GLU A 128 34.74 -4.61 55.28
C GLU A 128 35.12 -5.90 56.01
N ILE A 129 34.55 -7.05 55.60
CA ILE A 129 34.85 -8.35 56.24
C ILE A 129 36.27 -8.85 55.92
N ARG A 130 36.83 -8.50 54.76
CA ARG A 130 38.23 -8.83 54.45
C ARG A 130 39.19 -8.05 55.36
N ASP A 131 38.93 -6.77 55.58
CA ASP A 131 39.72 -5.92 56.47
C ASP A 131 39.60 -6.40 57.93
N GLU A 132 38.40 -6.77 58.38
CA GLU A 132 38.18 -7.37 59.71
C GLU A 132 38.89 -8.72 59.86
N LEU A 133 38.93 -9.54 58.80
CA LEU A 133 39.64 -10.81 58.79
C LEU A 133 41.15 -10.60 58.90
N GLU A 134 41.70 -9.59 58.21
CA GLU A 134 43.12 -9.23 58.27
C GLU A 134 43.52 -8.78 59.68
N MET A 135 42.69 -7.95 60.32
CA MET A 135 42.87 -7.56 61.72
C MET A 135 42.80 -8.77 62.67
N ALA A 136 41.89 -9.72 62.43
CA ALA A 136 41.77 -10.93 63.23
C ALA A 136 42.92 -11.92 63.00
N THR A 137 43.48 -11.99 61.78
CA THR A 137 44.68 -12.80 61.48
C THR A 137 45.88 -12.27 62.23
N GLU A 138 46.14 -10.97 62.16
CA GLU A 138 47.24 -10.32 62.87
C GLU A 138 47.12 -10.53 64.39
N GLY A 139 45.90 -10.46 64.94
CA GLY A 139 45.68 -10.74 66.36
C GLY A 139 45.98 -12.19 66.79
N VAL A 140 45.73 -13.17 65.91
CA VAL A 140 46.11 -14.57 66.13
C VAL A 140 47.62 -14.72 66.01
N ASP A 141 48.23 -14.11 65.00
CA ASP A 141 49.66 -14.21 64.70
C ASP A 141 50.51 -13.53 65.79
N SER A 142 50.03 -12.41 66.33
CA SER A 142 50.58 -11.77 67.52
C SER A 142 50.52 -12.67 68.75
N ALA A 143 49.38 -13.33 69.02
CA ALA A 143 49.27 -14.27 70.14
C ALA A 143 50.17 -15.50 69.97
N THR A 144 50.35 -16.00 68.74
CA THR A 144 51.31 -17.08 68.47
C THR A 144 52.74 -16.64 68.69
N SER A 145 53.12 -15.44 68.23
CA SER A 145 54.46 -14.89 68.46
C SER A 145 54.74 -14.71 69.95
N CYS A 146 53.77 -14.24 70.74
CA CYS A 146 53.92 -14.16 72.20
C CYS A 146 54.12 -15.53 72.86
N ILE A 147 53.41 -16.57 72.39
CA ILE A 147 53.62 -17.95 72.87
C ILE A 147 55.02 -18.45 72.49
N GLU A 148 55.48 -18.21 71.26
CA GLU A 148 56.82 -18.58 70.80
C GLU A 148 57.92 -17.88 71.63
N ILE A 149 57.73 -16.60 71.96
CA ILE A 149 58.64 -15.85 72.84
C ILE A 149 58.69 -16.49 74.23
N LEU A 150 57.54 -16.85 74.81
CA LEU A 150 57.51 -17.55 76.11
C LEU A 150 58.17 -18.94 76.04
N GLU A 151 57.95 -19.69 74.96
CA GLU A 151 58.56 -21.01 74.78
C GLU A 151 60.08 -20.90 74.63
N SER A 152 60.57 -19.91 73.87
CA SER A 152 62.02 -19.63 73.74
C SER A 152 62.66 -19.19 75.06
N TYR A 153 61.96 -18.38 75.87
CA TYR A 153 62.40 -18.00 77.21
C TYR A 153 62.50 -19.22 78.14
N ALA A 154 61.50 -20.10 78.11
CA ALA A 154 61.50 -21.34 78.88
C ALA A 154 62.63 -22.29 78.47
N THR A 155 62.96 -22.37 77.18
CA THR A 155 64.12 -23.15 76.71
C THR A 155 65.45 -22.56 77.15
N ALA A 156 65.62 -21.24 77.11
CA ALA A 156 66.85 -20.57 77.55
C ALA A 156 67.08 -20.69 79.07
N GLN A 157 66.01 -20.63 79.87
CA GLN A 157 66.06 -20.89 81.31
C GLN A 157 66.47 -22.32 81.65
N ARG A 158 66.03 -23.32 80.85
CA ARG A 158 66.42 -24.73 81.02
C ARG A 158 67.92 -24.95 80.79
N GLU A 159 68.55 -24.17 79.91
CA GLU A 159 69.99 -24.28 79.59
C GLU A 159 70.89 -23.63 80.65
N ASN A 160 70.42 -22.59 81.36
CA ASN A 160 71.21 -21.81 82.33
C ASN A 160 71.25 -22.38 83.77
N GLY A 161 70.91 -23.67 83.96
CA GLY A 161 70.68 -24.36 85.23
C GLY A 161 71.35 -23.81 86.50
N SER A 162 70.70 -22.87 87.19
CA SER A 162 70.93 -22.54 88.61
C SER A 162 69.93 -21.49 89.11
N THR A 163 68.74 -21.90 89.56
CA THR A 163 67.90 -21.07 90.44
C THR A 163 67.20 -21.93 91.52
N PRO A 164 67.25 -21.55 92.82
CA PRO A 164 66.55 -22.27 93.90
C PRO A 164 65.01 -22.05 93.94
N TYR A 165 64.46 -21.31 92.99
CA TYR A 165 63.07 -20.81 92.97
C TYR A 165 62.29 -21.27 91.73
N LEU A 166 62.62 -22.46 91.23
CA LEU A 166 62.12 -23.02 89.97
C LEU A 166 60.61 -23.29 89.97
N GLY A 167 60.03 -23.65 91.12
CA GLY A 167 58.61 -23.99 91.23
C GLY A 167 57.66 -22.82 90.94
N GLU A 168 57.94 -21.63 91.48
CA GLU A 168 57.09 -20.46 91.29
C GLU A 168 57.23 -19.83 89.89
N GLU A 169 58.38 -19.97 89.24
CA GLU A 169 58.58 -19.53 87.85
C GLU A 169 57.85 -20.43 86.86
N ILE A 170 57.81 -21.75 87.10
CA ILE A 170 57.02 -22.70 86.31
C ILE A 170 55.53 -22.40 86.46
N GLU A 171 55.05 -22.15 87.69
CA GLU A 171 53.64 -21.84 87.94
C GLU A 171 53.21 -20.52 87.25
N LYS A 172 54.06 -19.49 87.28
CA LYS A 172 53.85 -18.24 86.54
C LYS A 172 53.84 -18.46 85.02
N TYR A 173 54.76 -19.27 84.50
CA TYR A 173 54.81 -19.63 83.08
C TYR A 173 53.57 -20.40 82.63
N GLU A 174 53.15 -21.42 83.38
CA GLU A 174 51.94 -22.20 83.08
C GLU A 174 50.68 -21.31 83.09
N SER A 175 50.59 -20.39 84.05
CA SER A 175 49.50 -19.40 84.11
C SER A 175 49.50 -18.45 82.91
N LEU A 176 50.65 -17.86 82.56
CA LEU A 176 50.77 -16.94 81.42
C LEU A 176 50.53 -17.64 80.08
N ARG A 177 51.08 -18.84 79.88
CA ARG A 177 50.85 -19.66 78.69
C ARG A 177 49.40 -20.10 78.57
N GLY A 178 48.76 -20.47 79.68
CA GLY A 178 47.34 -20.78 79.73
C GLY A 178 46.45 -19.59 79.32
N GLN A 179 46.77 -18.39 79.80
CA GLN A 179 46.05 -17.15 79.45
C GLN A 179 46.17 -16.81 77.96
N LEU A 180 47.39 -16.84 77.41
CA LEU A 180 47.64 -16.58 75.98
C LEU A 180 47.02 -17.64 75.07
N PHE A 181 47.02 -18.91 75.49
CA PHE A 181 46.37 -19.98 74.74
C PHE A 181 44.85 -19.76 74.65
N VAL A 182 44.21 -19.41 75.77
CA VAL A 182 42.77 -19.08 75.79
C VAL A 182 42.48 -17.87 74.92
N GLU A 183 43.33 -16.84 74.96
CA GLU A 183 43.21 -15.66 74.11
C GLU A 183 43.36 -15.99 72.62
N ARG A 184 44.36 -16.80 72.25
CA ARG A 184 44.56 -17.29 70.88
C ARG A 184 43.35 -18.07 70.38
N VAL A 185 42.81 -19.00 71.16
CA VAL A 185 41.63 -19.80 70.79
C VAL A 185 40.40 -18.90 70.60
N LYS A 186 40.21 -17.88 71.45
CA LYS A 186 39.14 -16.89 71.29
C LYS A 186 39.29 -16.10 69.98
N ARG A 187 40.50 -15.62 69.66
CA ARG A 187 40.78 -14.90 68.41
C ARG A 187 40.63 -15.80 67.18
N GLU A 188 41.05 -17.05 67.27
CA GLU A 188 40.88 -18.05 66.21
C GLU A 188 39.40 -18.30 65.89
N LYS A 189 38.55 -18.37 66.92
CA LYS A 189 37.10 -18.54 66.74
C LYS A 189 36.49 -17.35 66.00
N VAL A 190 36.93 -16.13 66.29
CA VAL A 190 36.52 -14.91 65.56
C VAL A 190 36.99 -14.97 64.11
N ARG A 191 38.27 -15.31 63.88
CA ARG A 191 38.86 -15.47 62.54
C ARG A 191 38.12 -16.51 61.69
N SER A 192 37.78 -17.67 62.28
CA SER A 192 37.03 -18.72 61.60
C SER A 192 35.60 -18.28 61.25
N GLY A 193 34.92 -17.56 62.15
CA GLY A 193 33.60 -16.99 61.89
C GLY A 193 33.61 -15.96 60.75
N LEU A 194 34.62 -15.08 60.70
CA LEU A 194 34.80 -14.10 59.62
C LEU A 194 35.10 -14.79 58.28
N ARG A 195 35.93 -15.84 58.25
CA ARG A 195 36.17 -16.67 57.05
C ARG A 195 34.88 -17.27 56.49
N GLU A 196 34.03 -17.83 57.35
CA GLU A 196 32.75 -18.41 56.93
C GLU A 196 31.80 -17.33 56.36
N GLN A 197 31.78 -16.14 56.95
CA GLN A 197 31.00 -15.01 56.43
C GLN A 197 31.52 -14.53 55.07
N LEU A 198 32.83 -14.48 54.89
CA LEU A 198 33.48 -14.11 53.63
C LEU A 198 33.10 -15.07 52.51
N ASP A 199 33.18 -16.39 52.74
CA ASP A 199 32.80 -17.41 51.76
C ASP A 199 31.31 -17.31 51.37
N LYS A 200 30.44 -17.07 52.36
CA LYS A 200 28.99 -16.87 52.11
C LYS A 200 28.72 -15.64 51.25
N LEU A 201 29.43 -14.54 51.47
CA LEU A 201 29.27 -13.31 50.69
C LEU A 201 29.85 -13.42 49.28
N GLN A 202 31.01 -14.08 49.12
CA GLN A 202 31.59 -14.35 47.80
C GLN A 202 30.63 -15.19 46.92
N ARG A 203 30.01 -16.23 47.50
CA ARG A 203 28.99 -17.03 46.80
C ARG A 203 27.77 -16.19 46.40
N LYS A 204 27.36 -15.22 47.22
CA LYS A 204 26.27 -14.29 46.86
C LYS A 204 26.68 -13.36 45.74
N GLU A 205 27.89 -12.80 45.77
CA GLU A 205 28.40 -11.91 44.72
C GLU A 205 28.43 -12.60 43.35
N VAL A 206 28.97 -13.83 43.28
CA VAL A 206 29.01 -14.60 42.04
C VAL A 206 27.60 -14.88 41.52
N LYS A 207 26.65 -15.22 42.41
CA LYS A 207 25.24 -15.44 42.03
C LYS A 207 24.59 -14.17 41.48
N GLU A 208 24.77 -13.03 42.13
CA GLU A 208 24.18 -11.76 41.67
C GLU A 208 24.83 -11.27 40.38
N LYS A 209 26.15 -11.40 40.22
CA LYS A 209 26.84 -11.11 38.95
C LYS A 209 26.33 -12.00 37.81
N ALA A 210 26.17 -13.31 38.05
CA ALA A 210 25.64 -14.24 37.06
C ALA A 210 24.18 -13.94 36.68
N LYS A 211 23.33 -13.56 37.65
CA LYS A 211 21.96 -13.10 37.38
C LYS A 211 21.95 -11.83 36.54
N ALA A 212 22.78 -10.85 36.88
CA ALA A 212 22.88 -9.59 36.14
C ALA A 212 23.36 -9.82 34.70
N GLN A 213 24.34 -10.70 34.48
CA GLN A 213 24.80 -11.07 33.14
C GLN A 213 23.70 -11.76 32.32
N LYS A 214 23.00 -12.74 32.90
CA LYS A 214 21.86 -13.41 32.24
C LYS A 214 20.73 -12.44 31.90
N ALA A 215 20.42 -11.49 32.79
CA ALA A 215 19.42 -10.46 32.54
C ALA A 215 19.84 -9.52 31.39
N LYS A 216 21.11 -9.10 31.34
CA LYS A 216 21.66 -8.29 30.25
C LYS A 216 21.63 -9.02 28.90
N GLU A 217 22.00 -10.29 28.88
CA GLU A 217 21.96 -11.12 27.66
C GLU A 217 20.52 -11.30 27.16
N LYS A 218 19.58 -11.61 28.06
CA LYS A 218 18.16 -11.72 27.70
C LYS A 218 17.60 -10.39 27.15
N ALA A 219 17.93 -9.27 27.80
CA ALA A 219 17.52 -7.94 27.33
C ALA A 219 18.11 -7.61 25.95
N ARG A 220 19.37 -8.00 25.69
CA ARG A 220 20.01 -7.85 24.38
C ARG A 220 19.31 -8.69 23.31
N GLN A 221 19.04 -9.97 23.59
CA GLN A 221 18.32 -10.86 22.68
C GLN A 221 16.91 -10.33 22.37
N GLU A 222 16.17 -9.85 23.38
CA GLU A 222 14.85 -9.23 23.18
C GLU A 222 14.94 -7.95 22.33
N ARG A 223 15.97 -7.11 22.51
CA ARG A 223 16.20 -5.91 21.69
C ARG A 223 16.51 -6.28 20.24
N GLU A 224 17.37 -7.28 20.02
CA GLU A 224 17.70 -7.78 18.67
C GLU A 224 16.47 -8.43 17.99
N GLN A 225 15.66 -9.19 18.73
CA GLN A 225 14.40 -9.75 18.22
C GLN A 225 13.41 -8.65 17.84
N LYS A 226 13.22 -7.62 18.69
CA LYS A 226 12.36 -6.46 18.36
C LYS A 226 12.87 -5.69 17.14
N LYS A 227 14.19 -5.45 17.04
CA LYS A 227 14.82 -4.80 15.88
C LYS A 227 14.62 -5.60 14.60
N SER A 228 14.80 -6.93 14.64
CA SER A 228 14.60 -7.79 13.46
C SER A 228 13.13 -7.89 13.04
N LEU A 229 12.19 -7.94 13.99
CA LEU A 229 10.76 -7.91 13.71
C LEU A 229 10.34 -6.57 13.06
N LYS A 230 10.85 -5.45 13.57
CA LYS A 230 10.61 -4.12 12.97
C LYS A 230 11.12 -4.06 11.53
N ARG A 231 12.36 -4.52 11.28
CA ARG A 231 12.94 -4.60 9.92
C ARG A 231 12.10 -5.43 8.96
N LYS A 232 11.60 -6.59 9.39
CA LYS A 232 10.71 -7.42 8.57
C LYS A 232 9.42 -6.69 8.21
N ARG A 233 8.76 -6.07 9.19
CA ARG A 233 7.53 -5.30 8.94
C ARG A 233 7.77 -4.10 8.02
N ASP A 234 8.91 -3.43 8.14
CA ASP A 234 9.27 -2.30 7.30
C ASP A 234 9.57 -2.75 5.86
N GLN A 235 10.24 -3.89 5.70
CA GLN A 235 10.48 -4.52 4.41
C GLN A 235 9.17 -4.91 3.70
N GLU A 236 8.24 -5.57 4.40
CA GLU A 236 6.92 -5.93 3.85
C GLU A 236 6.13 -4.70 3.40
N ARG A 237 6.21 -3.59 4.16
CA ARG A 237 5.58 -2.32 3.77
C ARG A 237 6.20 -1.72 2.52
N HIS A 238 7.52 -1.72 2.38
CA HIS A 238 8.21 -1.25 1.17
C HIS A 238 7.89 -2.12 -0.05
N GLU A 239 7.86 -3.44 0.10
CA GLU A 239 7.51 -4.37 -0.98
C GLU A 239 6.07 -4.17 -1.46
N GLU A 240 5.13 -3.95 -0.53
CA GLU A 240 3.74 -3.63 -0.84
C GLU A 240 3.62 -2.27 -1.55
N GLN A 241 4.32 -1.23 -1.05
CA GLN A 241 4.36 0.08 -1.69
C GLN A 241 4.93 0.02 -3.10
N ASP A 242 6.02 -0.75 -3.31
CA ASP A 242 6.62 -0.95 -4.63
C ASP A 242 5.71 -1.74 -5.57
N ARG A 243 4.92 -2.69 -5.05
CA ARG A 243 3.90 -3.40 -5.83
C ARG A 243 2.82 -2.43 -6.29
N VAL A 244 2.23 -1.67 -5.38
CA VAL A 244 1.19 -0.67 -5.68
C VAL A 244 1.72 0.39 -6.64
N ARG A 245 2.97 0.83 -6.46
CA ARG A 245 3.63 1.77 -7.37
C ARG A 245 3.75 1.22 -8.78
N ARG A 246 4.27 -0.01 -8.95
CA ARG A 246 4.36 -0.66 -10.27
C ARG A 246 2.99 -0.79 -10.92
N GLU A 247 1.98 -1.18 -10.14
CA GLU A 247 0.60 -1.28 -10.62
C GLU A 247 0.06 0.08 -11.07
N ARG A 248 0.36 1.18 -10.38
CA ARG A 248 -0.06 2.53 -10.80
C ARG A 248 0.73 3.06 -11.99
N GLU A 249 2.05 2.81 -12.06
CA GLU A 249 2.91 3.16 -13.21
C GLU A 249 2.47 2.40 -14.49
N ASN A 250 2.10 1.12 -14.32
CA ASN A 250 0.98 0.43 -14.98
C ASN A 250 0.05 1.23 -15.93
N PHE A 251 -0.67 2.15 -15.31
CA PHE A 251 -1.76 2.92 -15.90
C PHE A 251 -1.39 4.38 -16.09
N TRP A 252 -0.11 4.73 -15.91
CA TRP A 252 0.36 6.09 -16.10
C TRP A 252 0.55 6.37 -17.59
N PRO A 253 -0.25 7.29 -18.17
CA PRO A 253 -0.19 7.57 -19.59
C PRO A 253 1.03 8.43 -19.92
N ARG A 254 1.67 8.17 -21.06
CA ARG A 254 2.78 8.98 -21.59
C ARG A 254 2.29 10.31 -22.18
N TYR A 255 1.10 10.28 -22.77
CA TYR A 255 0.40 11.44 -23.32
C TYR A 255 -1.07 11.37 -22.94
N CYS A 256 -1.72 12.52 -22.84
CA CYS A 256 -3.15 12.63 -22.58
C CYS A 256 -3.81 13.45 -23.70
N TYR A 257 -5.12 13.28 -23.88
CA TYR A 257 -5.89 14.21 -24.69
C TYR A 257 -6.39 15.38 -23.85
N SER A 258 -6.49 16.53 -24.49
CA SER A 258 -7.12 17.73 -23.96
C SER A 258 -8.20 18.18 -24.94
N VAL A 259 -9.40 18.42 -24.44
CA VAL A 259 -10.54 18.88 -25.26
C VAL A 259 -10.76 20.35 -24.97
N CYS A 260 -10.57 21.18 -25.99
CA CYS A 260 -10.85 22.61 -25.97
C CYS A 260 -12.24 22.86 -26.54
N ILE A 261 -13.14 23.37 -25.70
CA ILE A 261 -14.53 23.67 -26.04
C ILE A 261 -14.63 25.18 -26.12
N THR A 262 -15.01 25.72 -27.28
CA THR A 262 -15.32 27.14 -27.41
C THR A 262 -16.81 27.36 -27.20
N VAL A 263 -17.13 28.22 -26.26
CA VAL A 263 -18.50 28.50 -25.82
C VAL A 263 -18.74 29.99 -25.94
N GLU A 264 -19.70 30.37 -26.76
CA GLU A 264 -20.20 31.73 -26.83
C GLU A 264 -21.34 31.90 -25.83
N TYR A 265 -21.19 32.87 -24.93
CA TYR A 265 -22.20 33.20 -23.94
C TYR A 265 -22.66 34.65 -24.13
N ASP A 266 -23.89 34.80 -24.59
CA ASP A 266 -24.56 36.09 -24.67
C ASP A 266 -25.48 36.28 -23.46
N SER A 267 -25.30 37.41 -22.77
CA SER A 267 -26.16 37.81 -21.64
C SER A 267 -27.56 38.27 -22.08
N ASN A 268 -27.79 38.44 -23.39
CA ASN A 268 -29.00 39.04 -23.94
C ASN A 268 -29.97 38.06 -24.63
N THR A 269 -29.61 36.79 -24.79
CA THR A 269 -30.49 35.80 -25.43
C THR A 269 -31.47 35.26 -24.40
N GLN A 270 -32.71 35.76 -24.43
CA GLN A 270 -33.82 35.10 -23.75
C GLN A 270 -33.89 33.63 -24.20
N PRO A 271 -34.11 32.67 -23.29
CA PRO A 271 -34.30 31.27 -23.65
C PRO A 271 -35.49 31.19 -24.62
N SER A 272 -35.24 30.75 -25.85
CA SER A 272 -36.26 30.58 -26.87
C SER A 272 -37.18 29.42 -26.48
N SER A 273 -38.24 29.73 -25.74
CA SER A 273 -39.37 28.85 -25.51
C SER A 273 -40.11 28.65 -26.84
N ARG A 274 -39.60 27.76 -27.70
CA ARG A 274 -40.46 27.12 -28.70
C ARG A 274 -41.31 26.07 -28.00
N SER A 275 -42.32 26.53 -27.28
CA SER A 275 -43.48 25.73 -26.92
C SER A 275 -44.71 26.40 -27.50
N THR A 276 -45.36 25.67 -28.39
CA THR A 276 -46.68 25.94 -28.92
C THR A 276 -47.69 26.08 -27.77
N SER A 277 -48.39 27.21 -27.67
CA SER A 277 -49.84 27.26 -27.45
C SER A 277 -50.35 28.68 -27.27
N GLU A 278 -51.61 28.83 -27.62
CA GLU A 278 -52.38 30.04 -27.85
C GLU A 278 -52.78 30.79 -26.57
N ALA A 279 -53.11 32.07 -26.79
CA ALA A 279 -54.07 32.91 -26.07
C ALA A 279 -53.79 33.33 -24.61
N ASP A 280 -53.49 34.64 -24.50
CA ASP A 280 -54.14 35.64 -23.64
C ASP A 280 -53.90 35.56 -22.12
N ILE A 281 -53.19 36.57 -21.60
CA ILE A 281 -53.67 37.50 -20.56
C ILE A 281 -52.62 38.60 -20.34
N LEU A 282 -53.11 39.84 -20.41
CA LEU A 282 -52.43 41.10 -20.14
C LEU A 282 -52.05 41.24 -18.65
N GLN A 283 -50.80 41.63 -18.35
CA GLN A 283 -50.54 42.52 -17.22
C GLN A 283 -49.28 43.37 -17.42
N VAL A 284 -49.48 44.68 -17.25
CA VAL A 284 -48.59 45.80 -17.58
C VAL A 284 -47.89 46.31 -16.31
N SER A 285 -46.72 46.95 -16.55
CA SER A 285 -45.97 47.92 -15.72
C SER A 285 -45.21 47.37 -14.50
N SER A 286 -43.88 47.32 -14.44
CA SER A 286 -42.78 48.32 -14.63
C SER A 286 -42.36 49.00 -13.32
N SER A 287 -41.08 48.85 -12.98
CA SER A 287 -40.32 49.84 -12.21
C SER A 287 -38.88 49.88 -12.72
N THR A 288 -38.60 50.96 -13.44
CA THR A 288 -37.29 51.51 -13.82
C THR A 288 -36.52 51.95 -12.59
N SER A 289 -35.22 51.63 -12.49
CA SER A 289 -34.11 52.60 -12.46
C SER A 289 -32.84 52.02 -11.79
N THR A 290 -31.80 51.89 -12.62
CA THR A 290 -30.45 52.44 -12.39
C THR A 290 -29.71 52.07 -11.10
N GLU A 291 -28.76 51.15 -11.20
CA GLU A 291 -27.45 51.30 -10.55
C GLU A 291 -26.37 50.58 -11.36
N ALA A 292 -25.47 51.37 -11.92
CA ALA A 292 -24.26 50.91 -12.59
C ALA A 292 -23.29 50.39 -11.51
N ALA A 293 -23.46 49.14 -11.13
CA ALA A 293 -22.39 48.34 -10.56
C ALA A 293 -21.79 47.52 -11.69
N THR A 294 -20.48 47.65 -11.91
CA THR A 294 -19.68 46.71 -12.69
C THR A 294 -19.69 45.37 -11.96
N VAL A 295 -20.81 44.66 -12.05
CA VAL A 295 -20.92 43.28 -11.61
C VAL A 295 -20.49 42.46 -12.81
N ASP A 296 -19.31 41.85 -12.72
CA ASP A 296 -18.95 40.72 -13.58
C ASP A 296 -20.06 39.67 -13.41
N HIS A 297 -21.07 39.69 -14.29
CA HIS A 297 -22.13 38.68 -14.34
C HIS A 297 -21.49 37.38 -14.82
N CYS A 298 -20.94 36.61 -13.88
CA CYS A 298 -20.49 35.26 -14.14
C CYS A 298 -21.71 34.35 -14.14
N SER A 299 -22.10 33.90 -15.32
CA SER A 299 -23.20 32.94 -15.47
C SER A 299 -22.64 31.53 -15.37
N ARG A 300 -23.30 30.70 -14.56
CA ARG A 300 -22.97 29.29 -14.36
C ARG A 300 -23.66 28.46 -15.42
N CYS A 301 -22.89 27.67 -16.16
CA CYS A 301 -23.40 26.72 -17.16
C CYS A 301 -23.01 25.30 -16.77
N ASP A 302 -23.91 24.35 -17.00
CA ASP A 302 -23.62 22.93 -16.83
C ASP A 302 -23.29 22.31 -18.19
N LEU A 303 -22.13 21.66 -18.28
CA LEU A 303 -21.67 20.98 -19.49
C LEU A 303 -21.58 19.47 -19.24
N VAL A 304 -22.02 18.68 -20.21
CA VAL A 304 -21.94 17.22 -20.19
C VAL A 304 -21.00 16.78 -21.30
N LEU A 305 -19.87 16.16 -20.93
CA LEU A 305 -18.88 15.61 -21.84
C LEU A 305 -19.10 14.10 -21.96
N SER A 306 -19.32 13.60 -23.17
CA SER A 306 -19.44 12.17 -23.45
C SER A 306 -18.42 11.71 -24.47
N TYR A 307 -17.86 10.51 -24.28
CA TYR A 307 -16.85 9.93 -25.16
C TYR A 307 -16.79 8.42 -25.01
N VAL A 308 -16.17 7.75 -25.99
CA VAL A 308 -15.96 6.30 -26.02
C VAL A 308 -14.48 5.96 -25.84
N THR A 309 -14.20 4.89 -25.08
CA THR A 309 -12.85 4.35 -24.92
C THR A 309 -12.80 2.86 -25.26
N SER A 310 -11.71 2.44 -25.92
CA SER A 310 -11.51 1.06 -26.39
C SER A 310 -10.80 0.14 -25.37
N SER A 311 -10.46 0.64 -24.20
CA SER A 311 -9.65 -0.09 -23.20
C SER A 311 -10.42 -0.43 -21.93
N ALA A 312 -11.75 -0.46 -22.02
CA ALA A 312 -12.63 -0.98 -20.99
C ALA A 312 -13.77 -1.78 -21.61
N GLY A 313 -14.25 -2.79 -20.90
CA GLY A 313 -15.36 -3.61 -21.34
C GLY A 313 -15.84 -4.56 -20.26
N TRP A 314 -16.81 -5.40 -20.61
CA TRP A 314 -17.33 -6.44 -19.72
C TRP A 314 -17.59 -7.75 -20.46
N ALA A 315 -17.53 -8.86 -19.73
CA ALA A 315 -17.90 -10.18 -20.24
C ALA A 315 -18.84 -10.90 -19.25
N PRO A 316 -19.84 -11.64 -19.74
CA PRO A 316 -20.62 -12.53 -18.88
C PRO A 316 -19.75 -13.68 -18.35
N ILE A 317 -19.97 -14.07 -17.10
CA ILE A 317 -19.40 -15.29 -16.52
C ILE A 317 -20.52 -16.07 -15.87
N TYR A 318 -20.59 -17.36 -16.18
CA TYR A 318 -21.56 -18.27 -15.59
C TYR A 318 -20.85 -19.19 -14.59
N ASP A 319 -21.34 -19.24 -13.35
CA ASP A 319 -20.93 -20.25 -12.38
C ASP A 319 -22.04 -21.30 -12.26
N LEU A 320 -21.72 -22.56 -12.54
CA LEU A 320 -22.66 -23.69 -12.54
C LEU A 320 -22.30 -24.65 -11.41
N GLN A 321 -23.18 -24.71 -10.41
CA GLN A 321 -23.05 -25.65 -9.30
C GLN A 321 -24.04 -26.79 -9.46
N LEU A 322 -23.52 -28.01 -9.63
CA LEU A 322 -24.29 -29.24 -9.84
C LEU A 322 -24.35 -30.05 -8.54
N SER A 323 -25.55 -30.38 -8.08
CA SER A 323 -25.75 -31.31 -6.96
C SER A 323 -26.40 -32.60 -7.45
N THR A 324 -25.60 -33.65 -7.62
CA THR A 324 -26.06 -34.96 -8.09
C THR A 324 -27.02 -35.64 -7.11
N THR A 325 -26.88 -35.37 -5.80
CA THR A 325 -27.71 -35.98 -4.75
C THR A 325 -29.16 -35.50 -4.77
N ASN A 326 -29.38 -34.24 -5.16
CA ASN A 326 -30.72 -33.64 -5.21
C ASN A 326 -31.22 -33.48 -6.66
N SER A 327 -30.42 -33.85 -7.66
CA SER A 327 -30.69 -33.61 -9.09
C SER A 327 -31.02 -32.14 -9.39
N THR A 328 -30.41 -31.21 -8.64
CA THR A 328 -30.60 -29.76 -8.80
C THR A 328 -29.32 -29.12 -9.34
N ALA A 329 -29.49 -28.12 -10.21
CA ALA A 329 -28.41 -27.27 -10.70
C ALA A 329 -28.70 -25.81 -10.35
N ILE A 330 -27.69 -25.08 -9.89
CA ILE A 330 -27.76 -23.63 -9.66
C ILE A 330 -26.86 -22.97 -10.69
N LEU A 331 -27.44 -22.07 -11.49
CA LEU A 331 -26.72 -21.25 -12.45
C LEU A 331 -26.67 -19.80 -11.94
N CYS A 332 -25.47 -19.31 -11.64
CA CYS A 332 -25.23 -17.94 -11.22
C CYS A 332 -24.69 -17.14 -12.40
N PHE A 333 -25.37 -16.05 -12.75
CA PHE A 333 -24.94 -15.12 -13.79
C PHE A 333 -24.17 -13.95 -13.19
N ASN A 334 -22.87 -13.88 -13.48
CA ASN A 334 -21.94 -12.86 -13.03
C ASN A 334 -21.41 -12.03 -14.22
N ALA A 335 -20.84 -10.87 -13.93
CA ALA A 335 -20.18 -10.03 -14.93
C ALA A 335 -18.72 -9.76 -14.53
N LYS A 336 -17.79 -10.03 -15.44
CA LYS A 336 -16.38 -9.63 -15.31
C LYS A 336 -16.19 -8.29 -16.00
N LEU A 337 -15.92 -7.25 -15.20
CA LEU A 337 -15.64 -5.91 -15.69
C LEU A 337 -14.13 -5.73 -15.77
N VAL A 338 -13.66 -5.16 -16.87
CA VAL A 338 -12.24 -4.85 -17.07
C VAL A 338 -12.12 -3.39 -17.46
N ASN A 339 -11.40 -2.62 -16.66
CA ASN A 339 -10.98 -1.26 -16.99
C ASN A 339 -9.46 -1.23 -17.03
N THR A 340 -8.90 -0.92 -18.19
CA THR A 340 -7.44 -0.77 -18.39
C THR A 340 -7.05 0.62 -18.87
N THR A 341 -7.97 1.58 -18.74
CA THR A 341 -7.75 3.02 -19.01
C THR A 341 -6.94 3.67 -17.89
N SER A 342 -6.48 4.91 -18.09
CA SER A 342 -5.84 5.72 -17.03
C SER A 342 -6.85 6.45 -16.13
N GLU A 343 -8.16 6.19 -16.29
CA GLU A 343 -9.22 6.97 -15.66
C GLU A 343 -9.91 6.20 -14.52
N THR A 344 -10.15 6.92 -13.42
CA THR A 344 -10.94 6.42 -12.30
C THR A 344 -12.38 6.88 -12.44
N TRP A 345 -13.34 5.96 -12.31
CA TRP A 345 -14.77 6.26 -12.33
C TRP A 345 -15.32 6.08 -10.92
N SER A 346 -15.36 7.16 -10.14
CA SER A 346 -15.89 7.16 -8.77
C SER A 346 -17.36 7.58 -8.74
N ASN A 347 -18.17 6.94 -7.88
CA ASN A 347 -19.57 7.28 -7.60
C ASN A 347 -20.50 7.38 -8.85
N CYS A 348 -20.22 6.62 -9.90
CA CYS A 348 -20.98 6.69 -11.15
C CYS A 348 -21.99 5.54 -11.32
N LYS A 349 -23.06 5.79 -12.09
CA LYS A 349 -23.97 4.72 -12.52
C LYS A 349 -23.33 3.85 -13.61
N VAL A 350 -23.09 2.58 -13.32
CA VAL A 350 -22.56 1.60 -14.29
C VAL A 350 -23.72 0.83 -14.94
N VAL A 351 -23.75 0.78 -16.27
CA VAL A 351 -24.74 0.01 -17.04
C VAL A 351 -23.99 -0.97 -17.93
N LEU A 352 -24.37 -2.25 -17.88
CA LEU A 352 -23.81 -3.29 -18.75
C LEU A 352 -24.70 -3.46 -19.97
N SER A 353 -24.13 -3.35 -21.16
CA SER A 353 -24.84 -3.54 -22.42
C SER A 353 -24.19 -4.64 -23.23
N ALA A 354 -25.00 -5.64 -23.63
CA ALA A 354 -24.56 -6.70 -24.54
C ALA A 354 -24.52 -6.25 -26.01
N ALA A 355 -25.01 -5.04 -26.32
CA ALA A 355 -24.97 -4.51 -27.67
C ALA A 355 -23.51 -4.20 -28.08
N THR A 356 -23.20 -4.33 -29.37
CA THR A 356 -21.99 -3.70 -29.91
C THR A 356 -22.37 -2.27 -30.25
N GLN A 357 -21.76 -1.27 -29.61
CA GLN A 357 -21.95 0.11 -30.01
C GLN A 357 -21.43 0.25 -31.46
N ALA A 358 -22.31 0.61 -32.39
CA ALA A 358 -21.89 1.03 -33.71
C ALA A 358 -21.23 2.39 -33.52
N VAL A 359 -19.96 2.52 -33.89
CA VAL A 359 -19.28 3.81 -33.96
C VAL A 359 -20.04 4.64 -35.00
N SER A 360 -20.88 5.56 -34.52
CA SER A 360 -21.53 6.56 -35.35
C SER A 360 -20.49 7.63 -35.65
N GLY A 361 -19.75 7.49 -36.76
CA GLY A 361 -18.76 8.50 -37.16
C GLY A 361 -17.96 8.21 -38.44
N GLY A 362 -17.78 6.94 -38.82
CA GLY A 362 -17.06 6.59 -40.06
C GLY A 362 -17.97 6.39 -41.26
N LEU A 363 -17.60 6.97 -42.41
CA LEU A 363 -18.18 6.80 -43.75
C LEU A 363 -18.18 5.33 -44.24
N ASP A 364 -17.60 4.44 -43.44
CA ASP A 364 -17.29 3.04 -43.68
C ASP A 364 -18.14 2.08 -42.82
N ASN A 365 -19.30 2.54 -42.34
CA ASN A 365 -20.43 1.66 -42.02
C ASN A 365 -20.96 1.00 -43.29
N VAL A 366 -20.20 0.02 -43.81
CA VAL A 366 -20.65 -0.86 -44.89
C VAL A 366 -21.87 -1.60 -44.38
N THR A 367 -23.05 -1.25 -44.92
CA THR A 367 -24.28 -2.01 -44.75
C THR A 367 -23.95 -3.50 -44.93
N PRO A 368 -24.22 -4.36 -43.94
CA PRO A 368 -23.80 -5.76 -44.02
C PRO A 368 -24.46 -6.42 -45.23
N THR A 369 -23.65 -6.86 -46.18
CA THR A 369 -24.13 -7.58 -47.37
C THR A 369 -24.59 -8.97 -46.95
N LEU A 370 -25.92 -9.14 -46.81
CA LEU A 370 -26.52 -10.43 -46.46
C LEU A 370 -26.35 -11.41 -47.62
N LYS A 371 -25.61 -12.51 -47.39
CA LYS A 371 -25.53 -13.61 -48.33
C LYS A 371 -26.76 -14.53 -48.15
N PRO A 372 -27.55 -14.79 -49.21
CA PRO A 372 -28.75 -15.61 -49.09
C PRO A 372 -28.41 -17.06 -48.73
N TRP A 373 -29.10 -17.63 -47.75
CA TRP A 373 -28.99 -19.04 -47.40
C TRP A 373 -29.69 -19.90 -48.45
N LYS A 374 -28.92 -20.73 -49.17
CA LYS A 374 -29.47 -21.67 -50.15
C LYS A 374 -29.80 -23.00 -49.45
N ILE A 375 -31.03 -23.11 -48.96
CA ILE A 375 -31.52 -24.35 -48.36
C ILE A 375 -31.84 -25.34 -49.50
N LYS A 376 -31.28 -26.55 -49.45
CA LYS A 376 -31.69 -27.67 -50.29
C LYS A 376 -32.22 -28.79 -49.41
N PHE A 377 -33.35 -29.37 -49.79
CA PHE A 377 -33.86 -30.56 -49.13
C PHE A 377 -32.98 -31.76 -49.47
N ALA A 378 -32.60 -32.54 -48.46
CA ALA A 378 -31.87 -33.78 -48.66
C ALA A 378 -32.75 -34.78 -49.45
N PRO A 379 -32.19 -35.50 -50.44
CA PRO A 379 -32.95 -36.49 -51.19
C PRO A 379 -33.34 -37.65 -50.28
N LYS A 380 -34.64 -37.99 -50.26
CA LYS A 380 -35.16 -39.16 -49.51
C LYS A 380 -34.50 -40.44 -50.04
N GLY A 381 -33.68 -41.08 -49.21
CA GLY A 381 -33.13 -42.42 -49.47
C GLY A 381 -31.61 -42.59 -49.26
N SER A 382 -30.89 -41.59 -48.78
CA SER A 382 -29.47 -41.75 -48.42
C SER A 382 -29.33 -42.26 -46.98
N SER A 383 -28.71 -43.43 -46.82
CA SER A 383 -28.41 -44.01 -45.51
C SER A 383 -27.25 -43.28 -44.81
N ASP A 384 -27.52 -42.83 -43.59
CA ASP A 384 -26.73 -42.80 -42.34
C ASP A 384 -25.19 -42.58 -42.33
N LYS A 385 -24.51 -42.20 -43.40
CA LYS A 385 -23.07 -41.86 -43.35
C LYS A 385 -22.65 -40.58 -44.07
N GLN A 386 -23.60 -39.80 -44.58
CA GLN A 386 -23.33 -38.54 -45.27
C GLN A 386 -24.12 -37.35 -44.73
N ASN A 387 -24.54 -37.40 -43.45
CA ASN A 387 -24.95 -36.20 -42.71
C ASN A 387 -23.74 -35.40 -42.24
N GLN A 388 -22.72 -35.25 -43.09
CA GLN A 388 -22.00 -33.99 -43.10
C GLN A 388 -22.95 -33.04 -43.81
N LEU A 389 -23.76 -32.32 -43.04
CA LEU A 389 -24.18 -30.98 -43.43
C LEU A 389 -22.97 -30.39 -44.15
N LEU A 390 -23.15 -30.09 -45.43
CA LEU A 390 -22.11 -29.59 -46.33
C LEU A 390 -21.67 -28.26 -45.74
N MET A 391 -20.80 -28.35 -44.73
CA MET A 391 -20.23 -27.25 -43.97
C MET A 391 -19.35 -26.57 -44.97
N ASP A 392 -19.92 -25.54 -45.57
CA ASP A 392 -19.24 -24.62 -46.44
C ASP A 392 -18.03 -24.12 -45.64
N LEU A 393 -16.83 -24.64 -45.94
CA LEU A 393 -15.57 -24.24 -45.28
C LEU A 393 -15.29 -22.74 -45.43
N GLU A 394 -16.10 -22.05 -46.24
CA GLU A 394 -16.13 -20.59 -46.37
C GLU A 394 -16.77 -19.90 -45.16
N GLN A 395 -17.71 -20.50 -44.41
CA GLN A 395 -18.34 -19.84 -43.25
C GLN A 395 -17.37 -19.56 -42.09
N PRO A 396 -16.53 -20.52 -41.64
CA PRO A 396 -15.53 -20.25 -40.62
C PRO A 396 -14.50 -19.23 -41.10
N ARG A 397 -14.08 -19.31 -42.36
CA ARG A 397 -13.14 -18.35 -42.96
C ARG A 397 -13.71 -16.94 -43.03
N HIS A 398 -14.98 -16.79 -43.39
CA HIS A 398 -15.63 -15.49 -43.46
C HIS A 398 -15.85 -14.88 -42.07
N TYR A 399 -16.14 -15.69 -41.05
CA TYR A 399 -16.18 -15.23 -39.66
C TYR A 399 -14.78 -14.78 -39.19
N ILE A 400 -13.74 -15.55 -39.52
CA ILE A 400 -12.35 -15.20 -39.23
C ILE A 400 -11.92 -13.92 -39.98
N ASP A 401 -12.25 -13.78 -41.26
CA ASP A 401 -11.93 -12.61 -42.08
C ASP A 401 -12.73 -11.37 -41.64
N TRP A 402 -13.99 -11.53 -41.24
CA TRP A 402 -14.80 -10.46 -40.65
C TRP A 402 -14.27 -10.02 -39.28
N MET A 403 -13.85 -10.96 -38.43
CA MET A 403 -13.15 -10.65 -37.17
C MET A 403 -11.78 -10.00 -37.41
N ALA A 404 -11.04 -10.43 -38.44
CA ALA A 404 -9.77 -9.84 -38.83
C ALA A 404 -9.93 -8.41 -39.38
N SER A 405 -10.99 -8.15 -40.14
CA SER A 405 -11.35 -6.82 -40.64
C SER A 405 -11.82 -5.88 -39.52
N LYS A 406 -12.51 -6.41 -38.49
CA LYS A 406 -12.78 -5.68 -37.23
C LYS A 406 -11.49 -5.39 -36.45
N LYS A 407 -10.50 -6.30 -36.46
CA LYS A 407 -9.17 -6.08 -35.86
C LYS A 407 -8.34 -5.04 -36.62
N SER A 408 -8.50 -4.91 -37.95
CA SER A 408 -7.73 -3.95 -38.75
C SER A 408 -8.22 -2.51 -38.64
N ASN A 409 -9.47 -2.28 -38.21
CA ASN A 409 -10.06 -0.94 -38.12
C ASN A 409 -9.76 -0.18 -36.82
N VAL A 410 -8.98 -0.76 -35.90
CA VAL A 410 -8.61 -0.11 -34.66
C VAL A 410 -7.14 0.28 -34.73
N VAL A 411 -6.85 1.54 -35.05
CA VAL A 411 -5.50 2.11 -34.96
C VAL A 411 -5.15 2.30 -33.47
N ASN A 412 -5.06 1.21 -32.72
CA ASN A 412 -4.57 1.24 -31.36
C ASN A 412 -3.05 1.05 -31.38
N LYS A 413 -2.33 2.12 -31.03
CA LYS A 413 -0.89 2.04 -30.72
C LYS A 413 -0.66 0.92 -29.69
N PRO A 414 0.47 0.19 -29.75
CA PRO A 414 0.77 -0.82 -28.75
C PRO A 414 0.82 -0.18 -27.35
N ARG A 415 0.37 -0.91 -26.32
CA ARG A 415 0.23 -0.38 -24.95
C ARG A 415 1.51 0.27 -24.40
N GLY A 416 2.69 -0.24 -24.76
CA GLY A 416 3.98 0.33 -24.35
C GLY A 416 4.30 1.71 -24.93
N GLU A 417 3.64 2.11 -26.03
CA GLU A 417 3.73 3.48 -26.56
C GLU A 417 2.76 4.43 -25.85
N ILE A 418 1.70 3.88 -25.25
CA ILE A 418 0.62 4.63 -24.61
C ILE A 418 0.89 4.83 -23.12
N PHE A 419 1.37 3.80 -22.43
CA PHE A 419 1.63 3.78 -20.99
C PHE A 419 3.12 3.58 -20.72
N MET A 420 3.57 3.91 -19.50
CA MET A 420 4.98 3.78 -19.13
C MET A 420 5.45 2.31 -19.13
N ASN A 421 4.60 1.35 -18.75
CA ASN A 421 4.92 -0.08 -18.61
C ASN A 421 4.06 -1.00 -19.53
N THR A 422 4.70 -2.05 -20.05
CA THR A 422 4.22 -2.91 -21.15
C THR A 422 3.33 -4.09 -20.74
N ASP A 423 3.26 -4.44 -19.45
CA ASP A 423 3.03 -5.84 -19.07
C ASP A 423 1.55 -6.27 -18.98
N LEU A 424 0.60 -5.35 -19.15
CA LEU A 424 -0.84 -5.64 -18.96
C LEU A 424 -1.64 -5.94 -20.24
N TYR A 425 -1.07 -5.84 -21.44
CA TYR A 425 -1.88 -5.94 -22.67
C TYR A 425 -2.24 -7.38 -23.08
N ASN A 426 -1.44 -8.39 -22.71
CA ASN A 426 -1.62 -9.73 -23.30
C ASN A 426 -2.58 -10.66 -22.54
N SER A 427 -3.14 -10.27 -21.39
CA SER A 427 -3.96 -11.17 -20.57
C SER A 427 -5.42 -10.70 -20.43
N ALA A 428 -5.72 -9.52 -19.90
CA ALA A 428 -7.10 -9.22 -19.46
C ALA A 428 -8.15 -9.06 -20.59
N LEU A 429 -7.83 -8.33 -21.68
CA LEU A 429 -8.75 -8.17 -22.82
C LEU A 429 -8.66 -9.34 -23.81
N GLY A 430 -7.50 -10.01 -23.88
CA GLY A 430 -7.32 -11.25 -24.64
C GLY A 430 -8.14 -12.41 -24.06
N GLU A 431 -8.15 -12.56 -22.73
CA GLU A 431 -9.01 -13.51 -22.02
C GLU A 431 -10.50 -13.25 -22.24
N ILE A 432 -10.90 -11.96 -22.28
CA ILE A 432 -12.28 -11.60 -22.65
C ILE A 432 -12.57 -12.00 -24.09
N GLU A 433 -11.66 -11.73 -25.02
CA GLU A 433 -11.81 -12.12 -26.43
C GLU A 433 -11.89 -13.64 -26.59
N GLU A 434 -11.06 -14.42 -25.89
CA GLU A 434 -11.14 -15.89 -25.87
C GLU A 434 -12.47 -16.39 -25.28
N SER A 435 -12.96 -15.78 -24.19
CA SER A 435 -14.24 -16.15 -23.59
C SER A 435 -15.45 -15.85 -24.50
N LEU A 436 -15.46 -14.70 -25.18
CA LEU A 436 -16.50 -14.34 -26.15
C LEU A 436 -16.46 -15.24 -27.39
N ILE A 437 -15.25 -15.59 -27.88
CA ILE A 437 -15.08 -16.52 -28.99
C ILE A 437 -15.60 -17.92 -28.60
N ALA A 438 -15.30 -18.39 -27.39
CA ALA A 438 -15.80 -19.68 -26.87
C ALA A 438 -17.34 -19.71 -26.84
N GLU A 439 -18.00 -18.64 -26.39
CA GLU A 439 -19.47 -18.54 -26.40
C GLU A 439 -20.06 -18.59 -27.81
N THR A 440 -19.50 -17.85 -28.78
CA THR A 440 -20.00 -17.88 -30.17
C THR A 440 -19.82 -19.25 -30.83
N SER A 441 -18.76 -19.97 -30.48
CA SER A 441 -18.51 -21.33 -30.97
C SER A 441 -19.47 -22.36 -30.36
N SER A 442 -19.86 -22.18 -29.10
CA SER A 442 -20.83 -23.03 -28.41
C SER A 442 -22.28 -22.77 -28.88
N ALA A 443 -22.62 -21.53 -29.24
CA ALA A 443 -23.95 -21.17 -29.72
C ALA A 443 -24.28 -21.77 -31.10
N ALA A 444 -23.27 -22.18 -31.87
CA ALA A 444 -23.43 -22.88 -33.15
C ALA A 444 -23.63 -24.41 -33.00
N SER A 445 -23.55 -24.95 -31.79
CA SER A 445 -23.72 -26.37 -31.49
C SER A 445 -24.90 -26.57 -30.53
N TYR A 446 -26.11 -26.38 -31.05
CA TYR A 446 -27.32 -26.96 -30.44
C TYR A 446 -27.80 -28.09 -31.35
N ASP A 447 -27.42 -29.32 -31.01
CA ASP A 447 -28.18 -30.50 -31.44
C ASP A 447 -29.51 -30.46 -30.70
N LEU A 448 -30.59 -30.24 -31.46
CA LEU A 448 -31.95 -30.48 -30.99
C LEU A 448 -32.09 -32.00 -30.74
N PRO A 449 -32.48 -32.44 -29.54
CA PRO A 449 -32.82 -33.84 -29.32
C PRO A 449 -34.12 -34.19 -30.07
N ASP A 450 -34.13 -35.38 -30.66
CA ASP A 450 -35.25 -35.98 -31.42
C ASP A 450 -36.57 -36.06 -30.65
#